data_AF-A0A0W7X3B4-F1
#
_entry.id   AF-A0A0W7X3B4-F1
#
_cell.length_a   1.000
_cell.length_b   1.000
_cell.length_c   1.000
_cell.angle_alpha   90.00
_cell.angle_beta   90.00
_cell.angle_gamma   90.00
#
_symmetry.space_group_name_H-M   'P 1'
#
loop_
_entity.id
_entity.type
_entity.pdbx_description
1 polymer ?
#
loop_
_entity_poly.entity_id
_entity_poly.type
_entity_poly.pdbx_seq_one_letter_code
_entity_poly.pdbx_strand_id
1 'polypeptide(L)'
;MADLGALAAQWLEGDLDALPGGSHRGGPDPETGPLIDVLAAANRAGWVTVQSQPAFDGRRWRQRAAVMLLVDSAGRDRLTDTARDAGLLLAVHRAERPGPVREIPVTTWAGELHTAFGPCFRRRDLRHWFIGCHREALRAVSEAHQVTLADP
;
A
#
# COMPACT_ATOMS: atom_id res chain seq x y z
N MET A 1 12.88 -0.11 -7.36
CA MET A 1 11.84 0.35 -6.42
C MET A 1 12.06 1.80 -6.00
N ALA A 2 13.30 2.21 -5.70
CA ALA A 2 13.63 3.58 -5.27
C ALA A 2 13.02 4.69 -6.15
N ASP A 3 13.23 4.67 -7.48
CA ASP A 3 12.68 5.72 -8.35
C ASP A 3 11.14 5.78 -8.35
N LEU A 4 10.48 4.61 -8.36
CA LEU A 4 9.01 4.53 -8.23
C LEU A 4 8.54 5.13 -6.91
N GLY A 5 9.26 4.84 -5.82
CA GLY A 5 9.01 5.41 -4.51
C GLY A 5 9.20 6.93 -4.48
N ALA A 6 10.29 7.44 -5.07
CA ALA A 6 10.51 8.88 -5.17
C ALA A 6 9.38 9.60 -5.93
N LEU A 7 8.88 9.01 -7.02
CA LEU A 7 7.75 9.55 -7.77
C LEU A 7 6.43 9.46 -6.98
N ALA A 8 6.19 8.36 -6.27
CA ALA A 8 5.01 8.23 -5.41
C ALA A 8 5.02 9.25 -4.25
N ALA A 9 6.19 9.52 -3.66
CA ALA A 9 6.36 10.55 -2.64
C ALA A 9 6.08 11.95 -3.20
N GLN A 10 6.64 12.29 -4.36
CA GLN A 10 6.37 13.58 -5.02
C GLN A 10 4.88 13.76 -5.35
N TRP A 11 4.18 12.70 -5.76
CA TRP A 11 2.73 12.76 -5.97
C TRP A 11 1.96 13.01 -4.67
N LEU A 12 2.31 12.33 -3.57
CA LEU A 12 1.70 12.55 -2.26
C LEU A 12 1.88 13.99 -1.78
N GLU A 13 3.01 14.60 -2.09
CA GLU A 13 3.39 15.97 -1.69
C GLU A 13 2.86 17.05 -2.65
N GLY A 14 2.27 16.65 -3.78
CA GLY A 14 1.69 17.56 -4.77
C GLY A 14 2.67 18.08 -5.84
N ASP A 15 3.89 17.56 -5.88
CA ASP A 15 4.91 17.89 -6.89
C ASP A 15 4.65 17.20 -8.24
N LEU A 16 3.82 16.14 -8.24
CA LEU A 16 3.37 15.44 -9.45
C LEU A 16 1.84 15.36 -9.52
N ASP A 17 1.27 15.61 -10.69
CA ASP A 17 -0.18 15.56 -10.94
C ASP A 17 -0.76 14.14 -10.84
N ALA A 18 0.03 13.12 -11.16
CA ALA A 18 -0.41 11.74 -11.22
C ALA A 18 0.66 10.77 -10.73
N LEU A 19 0.23 9.61 -10.23
CA LEU A 19 1.13 8.50 -9.94
C LEU A 19 1.77 7.93 -11.21
N PRO A 20 2.92 7.23 -11.10
CA PRO A 20 3.50 6.45 -12.20
C PRO A 20 2.44 5.55 -12.84
N GLY A 21 2.34 5.59 -14.18
CA GLY A 21 1.27 4.93 -14.93
C GLY A 21 0.01 5.75 -15.19
N GLY A 22 -0.02 7.00 -14.72
CA GLY A 22 -1.07 7.97 -15.04
C GLY A 22 -2.37 7.77 -14.25
N SER A 23 -2.35 6.94 -13.21
CA SER A 23 -3.46 6.76 -12.28
C SER A 23 -3.50 7.88 -11.23
N HIS A 24 -4.65 8.03 -10.56
CA HIS A 24 -4.83 8.95 -9.42
C HIS A 24 -4.41 10.40 -9.71
N ARG A 25 -5.04 11.02 -10.72
CA ARG A 25 -4.83 12.44 -11.02
C ARG A 25 -5.45 13.33 -9.94
N GLY A 26 -4.77 14.40 -9.57
CA GLY A 26 -5.29 15.41 -8.64
C GLY A 26 -4.90 15.22 -7.18
N GLY A 27 -3.94 14.34 -6.89
CA GLY A 27 -3.40 14.12 -5.55
C GLY A 27 -4.21 13.14 -4.70
N PRO A 28 -3.79 12.91 -3.43
CA PRO A 28 -4.43 11.94 -2.55
C PRO A 28 -5.77 12.46 -2.00
N ASP A 29 -6.67 11.54 -1.63
CA ASP A 29 -7.93 11.90 -0.97
C ASP A 29 -7.66 12.70 0.33
N PRO A 30 -8.56 13.63 0.72
CA PRO A 30 -8.34 14.50 1.89
C PRO A 30 -8.01 13.76 3.20
N GLU A 31 -8.54 12.54 3.38
CA GLU A 31 -8.24 11.71 4.56
C GLU A 31 -6.78 11.28 4.66
N THR A 32 -6.05 11.30 3.54
CA THR A 32 -4.62 10.97 3.47
C THR A 32 -3.74 12.12 3.95
N GLY A 33 -4.27 13.35 4.03
CA GLY A 33 -3.51 14.54 4.40
C GLY A 33 -2.60 14.36 5.63
N PRO A 34 -3.11 13.87 6.77
CA PRO A 34 -2.30 13.61 7.96
C PRO A 34 -1.26 12.48 7.81
N LEU A 35 -1.34 11.66 6.76
CA LEU A 35 -0.47 10.52 6.49
C LEU A 35 0.61 10.83 5.45
N ILE A 36 0.52 11.97 4.73
CA ILE A 36 1.40 12.28 3.59
C ILE A 36 2.87 12.12 3.97
N ASP A 37 3.33 12.72 5.08
CA ASP A 37 4.73 12.71 5.47
C ASP A 37 5.26 11.29 5.71
N VAL A 38 4.51 10.45 6.44
CA VAL A 38 4.93 9.08 6.76
C VAL A 38 4.87 8.17 5.53
N LEU A 39 3.88 8.35 4.65
CA LEU A 39 3.77 7.61 3.41
C LEU A 39 4.87 8.01 2.44
N ALA A 40 5.17 9.31 2.30
CA ALA A 40 6.26 9.80 1.47
C ALA A 40 7.62 9.30 1.97
N ALA A 41 7.84 9.25 3.29
CA ALA A 41 9.04 8.66 3.87
C ALA A 41 9.17 7.16 3.55
N ALA A 42 8.08 6.38 3.69
CA ALA A 42 8.07 4.96 3.33
C ALA A 42 8.37 4.73 1.84
N ASN A 43 7.74 5.53 0.97
CA ASN A 43 7.97 5.49 -0.47
C ASN A 43 9.44 5.79 -0.81
N ARG A 44 10.03 6.84 -0.23
CA ARG A 44 11.47 7.17 -0.41
C ARG A 44 12.41 6.08 0.09
N ALA A 45 12.00 5.32 1.11
CA ALA A 45 12.74 4.14 1.58
C ALA A 45 12.62 2.92 0.63
N GLY A 46 11.91 3.04 -0.49
CA GLY A 46 11.69 1.98 -1.47
C GLY A 46 10.51 1.07 -1.14
N TRP A 47 9.67 1.44 -0.17
CA TRP A 47 8.42 0.74 0.15
C TRP A 47 7.26 1.46 -0.52
N VAL A 48 6.92 1.03 -1.73
CA VAL A 48 5.96 1.75 -2.58
C VAL A 48 4.55 1.53 -2.05
N THR A 49 3.90 2.58 -1.55
CA THR A 49 2.52 2.51 -1.04
C THR A 49 1.55 2.42 -2.20
N VAL A 50 0.59 1.50 -2.11
CA VAL A 50 -0.46 1.32 -3.13
C VAL A 50 -1.86 1.61 -2.59
N GLN A 51 -2.04 1.54 -1.27
CA GLN A 51 -3.31 1.87 -0.61
C GLN A 51 -3.03 2.20 0.86
N SER A 52 -3.76 3.16 1.42
CA SER A 52 -3.69 3.52 2.83
C SER A 52 -5.03 4.07 3.30
N GLN A 53 -5.29 3.97 4.61
CA GLN A 53 -6.37 4.72 5.25
C GLN A 53 -5.97 5.05 6.71
N PRO A 54 -6.41 6.18 7.27
CA PRO A 54 -6.25 6.47 8.68
C PRO A 54 -7.22 5.65 9.54
N ALA A 55 -6.98 5.63 10.85
CA ALA A 55 -7.98 5.13 11.79
C ALA A 55 -9.14 6.14 11.94
N PHE A 56 -10.35 5.62 12.14
CA PHE A 56 -11.54 6.42 12.42
C PHE A 56 -12.51 5.61 13.27
N ASP A 57 -13.05 6.20 14.34
CA ASP A 57 -14.09 5.57 15.17
C ASP A 57 -15.32 6.47 15.25
N GLY A 58 -16.25 6.24 14.34
CA GLY A 58 -17.56 6.87 14.33
C GLY A 58 -18.68 5.90 14.68
N ARG A 59 -19.88 6.44 14.89
CA ARG A 59 -21.06 5.65 15.29
C ARG A 59 -21.46 4.58 14.26
N ARG A 60 -21.35 4.90 12.97
CA ARG A 60 -21.72 3.99 11.87
C ARG A 60 -20.52 3.50 11.09
N TRP A 61 -19.40 4.22 11.11
CA TRP A 61 -18.23 3.93 10.30
C TRP A 61 -17.05 3.73 11.24
N ARG A 62 -16.33 2.62 11.08
CA ARG A 62 -15.10 2.34 11.83
C ARG A 62 -14.02 1.87 10.89
N GLN A 63 -12.85 2.48 10.99
CA GLN A 63 -11.65 2.18 10.20
C GLN A 63 -10.48 1.88 11.12
N ARG A 64 -9.76 0.82 10.78
CA ARG A 64 -8.40 0.58 11.26
C ARG A 64 -7.45 1.46 10.45
N ALA A 65 -6.41 1.98 11.09
CA ALA A 65 -5.27 2.48 10.33
C ALA A 65 -4.65 1.31 9.57
N ALA A 66 -4.45 1.46 8.27
CA ALA A 66 -3.92 0.39 7.44
C ALA A 66 -3.11 0.94 6.27
N VAL A 67 -2.11 0.16 5.85
CA VAL A 67 -1.29 0.45 4.67
C VAL A 67 -0.98 -0.83 3.91
N MET A 68 -1.03 -0.75 2.59
CA MET A 68 -0.62 -1.79 1.67
C MET A 68 0.55 -1.27 0.81
N LEU A 69 1.59 -2.08 0.73
CA LEU A 69 2.91 -1.71 0.20
C LEU A 69 3.42 -2.78 -0.77
N LEU A 70 4.25 -2.35 -1.72
CA LEU A 70 5.10 -3.21 -2.53
C LEU A 70 6.55 -3.04 -2.07
N VAL A 71 7.19 -4.14 -1.68
CA VAL A 71 8.55 -4.16 -1.11
C VAL A 71 9.40 -5.27 -1.69
N ASP A 72 10.73 -5.13 -1.62
CA ASP A 72 11.63 -6.23 -1.91
C ASP A 72 11.65 -7.27 -0.76
N SER A 73 12.47 -8.32 -0.87
CA SER A 73 12.57 -9.35 0.16
C SER A 73 13.07 -8.81 1.50
N ALA A 74 14.00 -7.86 1.50
CA ALA A 74 14.55 -7.29 2.73
C ALA A 74 13.52 -6.41 3.45
N GLY A 75 12.77 -5.60 2.69
CA GLY A 75 11.65 -4.84 3.21
C GLY A 75 10.54 -5.73 3.75
N ARG A 76 10.21 -6.83 3.06
CA ARG A 76 9.26 -7.83 3.56
C ARG A 76 9.66 -8.36 4.93
N ASP A 77 10.91 -8.79 5.09
CA ASP A 77 11.38 -9.37 6.35
C ASP A 77 11.34 -8.34 7.47
N ARG A 78 11.85 -7.14 7.22
CA ARG A 78 11.83 -6.05 8.20
C ARG A 78 10.42 -5.68 8.64
N LEU A 79 9.49 -5.55 7.70
CA LEU A 79 8.09 -5.23 8.00
C LEU A 79 7.39 -6.38 8.72
N THR A 80 7.70 -7.63 8.38
CA THR A 80 7.14 -8.81 9.06
C THR A 80 7.55 -8.86 10.52
N ASP A 81 8.83 -8.67 10.81
CA ASP A 81 9.36 -8.69 12.17
C ASP A 81 8.81 -7.49 12.97
N THR A 82 8.87 -6.29 12.40
CA THR A 82 8.34 -5.08 13.05
C THR A 82 6.85 -5.19 13.33
N ALA A 83 6.06 -5.73 12.39
CA ALA A 83 4.62 -5.91 12.57
C ALA A 83 4.31 -6.89 13.70
N ARG A 84 5.07 -7.99 13.80
CA ARG A 84 4.93 -8.95 14.89
C ARG A 84 5.22 -8.31 16.24
N ASP A 85 6.32 -7.58 16.34
CA ASP A 85 6.75 -6.92 17.58
C ASP A 85 5.76 -5.84 18.02
N ALA A 86 5.18 -5.12 17.06
CA ALA A 86 4.18 -4.08 17.30
C ALA A 86 2.74 -4.64 17.46
N GLY A 87 2.53 -5.95 17.28
CA GLY A 87 1.21 -6.56 17.38
C GLY A 87 0.24 -6.20 16.23
N LEU A 88 0.74 -5.78 15.08
CA LEU A 88 -0.07 -5.43 13.91
C LEU A 88 -0.60 -6.69 13.20
N LEU A 89 -1.76 -6.54 12.56
CA LEU A 89 -2.23 -7.55 11.61
C LEU A 89 -1.38 -7.49 10.33
N LEU A 90 -1.04 -8.67 9.80
CA LEU A 90 -0.13 -8.82 8.66
C LEU A 90 -0.70 -9.78 7.61
N ALA A 91 -0.70 -9.34 6.35
CA ALA A 91 -0.88 -10.21 5.18
C ALA A 91 0.27 -9.99 4.20
N VAL A 92 0.85 -11.09 3.71
CA VAL A 92 1.98 -11.06 2.77
C VAL A 92 1.67 -11.94 1.58
N HIS A 93 1.82 -11.37 0.39
CA HIS A 93 1.67 -12.06 -0.88
C HIS A 93 2.88 -11.83 -1.76
N ARG A 94 3.06 -12.73 -2.73
CA ARG A 94 3.79 -12.42 -3.95
C ARG A 94 2.77 -12.45 -5.09
N ALA A 95 2.98 -11.67 -6.15
CA ALA A 95 2.05 -11.64 -7.27
C ALA A 95 1.72 -13.07 -7.76
N GLU A 96 0.43 -13.38 -7.93
CA GLU A 96 -0.12 -14.71 -8.29
C GLU A 96 0.11 -15.82 -7.24
N ARG A 97 0.72 -15.52 -6.09
CA ARG A 97 1.04 -16.47 -5.02
C ARG A 97 0.55 -15.92 -3.69
N PRO A 98 -0.74 -16.12 -3.38
CA PRO A 98 -1.30 -15.63 -2.14
C PRO A 98 -0.71 -16.36 -0.93
N GLY A 99 -0.37 -15.61 0.13
CA GLY A 99 -0.04 -16.17 1.43
C GLY A 99 -1.25 -16.73 2.21
N PRO A 100 -1.04 -17.09 3.48
CA PRO A 100 -2.05 -17.74 4.31
C PRO A 100 -3.20 -16.80 4.69
N VAL A 101 -2.90 -15.57 5.11
CA VAL A 101 -3.89 -14.51 5.33
C VAL A 101 -4.21 -13.89 3.98
N ARG A 102 -5.50 -13.89 3.59
CA ARG A 102 -5.93 -13.50 2.24
C ARG A 102 -6.17 -12.00 2.09
N GLU A 103 -6.71 -11.40 3.13
CA GLU A 103 -7.02 -9.98 3.24
C GLU A 103 -7.30 -9.68 4.72
N ILE A 104 -7.28 -8.40 5.07
CA ILE A 104 -7.52 -7.89 6.41
C ILE A 104 -8.72 -6.95 6.34
N PRO A 105 -9.83 -7.24 7.03
CA PRO A 105 -10.91 -6.29 7.26
C PRO A 105 -10.37 -4.99 7.85
N VAL A 106 -10.55 -3.87 7.14
CA VAL A 106 -10.07 -2.55 7.61
C VAL A 106 -11.20 -1.58 7.88
N THR A 107 -12.38 -1.79 7.31
CA THR A 107 -13.52 -0.89 7.48
C THR A 107 -14.79 -1.66 7.74
N THR A 108 -15.55 -1.22 8.74
CA THR A 108 -16.91 -1.69 8.99
C THR A 108 -17.92 -0.55 8.90
N TRP A 109 -19.12 -0.88 8.43
CA TRP A 109 -20.26 0.00 8.39
C TRP A 109 -21.44 -0.63 9.11
N ALA A 110 -21.92 0.01 10.18
CA ALA A 110 -22.98 -0.52 11.04
C ALA A 110 -22.72 -1.95 11.55
N GLY A 111 -21.45 -2.30 11.78
CA GLY A 111 -21.02 -3.64 12.23
C GLY A 111 -20.72 -4.63 11.10
N GLU A 112 -21.07 -4.29 9.86
CA GLU A 112 -20.83 -5.15 8.69
C GLU A 112 -19.50 -4.83 8.01
N LEU A 113 -18.83 -5.85 7.47
CA LEU A 113 -17.62 -5.66 6.67
C LEU A 113 -17.92 -4.78 5.45
N HIS A 114 -17.17 -3.69 5.32
CA HIS A 114 -17.29 -2.77 4.17
C HIS A 114 -16.06 -2.82 3.26
N THR A 115 -14.86 -2.88 3.84
CA THR A 115 -13.60 -2.88 3.06
C THR A 115 -12.56 -3.76 3.72
N ALA A 116 -11.82 -4.51 2.89
CA ALA A 116 -10.64 -5.25 3.29
C ALA A 116 -9.45 -4.85 2.42
N PHE A 117 -8.25 -4.82 3.02
CA PHE A 117 -6.99 -4.62 2.31
C PHE A 117 -6.28 -5.96 2.13
N GLY A 118 -5.40 -6.05 1.14
CA GLY A 118 -4.57 -7.23 0.93
C GLY A 118 -5.03 -8.28 -0.08
N PRO A 119 -6.16 -8.18 -0.83
CA PRO A 119 -6.39 -9.10 -1.95
C PRO A 119 -5.15 -9.22 -2.84
N CYS A 120 -4.69 -10.45 -3.06
CA CYS A 120 -3.44 -10.71 -3.77
C CYS A 120 -3.49 -10.19 -5.21
N PHE A 121 -2.55 -9.31 -5.56
CA PHE A 121 -2.47 -8.76 -6.91
C PHE A 121 -2.09 -9.81 -7.95
N ARG A 122 -2.66 -9.68 -9.15
CA ARG A 122 -2.17 -10.39 -10.33
C ARG A 122 -1.07 -9.54 -10.97
N ARG A 123 -0.08 -10.20 -11.57
CA ARG A 123 1.01 -9.49 -12.28
C ARG A 123 0.51 -8.57 -13.37
N ARG A 124 -0.58 -8.95 -14.05
CA ARG A 124 -1.20 -8.12 -15.09
C ARG A 124 -1.72 -6.80 -14.54
N ASP A 125 -2.28 -6.81 -13.32
CA ASP A 125 -2.89 -5.63 -12.70
C ASP A 125 -1.78 -4.65 -12.33
N LEU A 126 -0.71 -5.16 -11.71
CA LEU A 126 0.50 -4.38 -11.43
C LEU A 126 1.12 -3.77 -12.70
N ARG A 127 1.27 -4.55 -13.77
CA ARG A 127 1.80 -4.03 -15.05
C ARG A 127 0.92 -2.93 -15.64
N HIS A 128 -0.40 -3.05 -15.48
CA HIS A 128 -1.34 -2.05 -15.94
C HIS A 128 -1.25 -0.76 -15.12
N TRP A 129 -1.13 -0.87 -13.79
CA TRP A 129 -1.01 0.29 -12.90
C TRP A 129 0.25 1.11 -13.15
N PHE A 130 1.36 0.47 -13.53
CA PHE A 130 2.64 1.13 -13.80
C PHE A 130 2.92 1.25 -15.31
N ILE A 131 1.89 1.27 -16.16
CA ILE A 131 2.06 1.32 -17.62
C ILE A 131 2.90 2.54 -18.04
N GLY A 132 3.79 2.38 -19.02
CA GLY A 132 4.69 3.46 -19.45
C GLY A 132 5.92 3.70 -18.55
N CYS A 133 6.00 3.04 -17.38
CA CYS A 133 7.25 3.01 -16.61
C CYS A 133 8.32 2.17 -17.34
N HIS A 134 9.59 2.45 -17.04
CA HIS A 134 10.72 1.68 -17.59
C HIS A 134 10.60 0.18 -17.26
N ARG A 135 11.08 -0.68 -18.16
CA ARG A 135 10.98 -2.15 -18.05
C ARG A 135 11.50 -2.71 -16.71
N GLU A 136 12.52 -2.08 -16.15
CA GLU A 136 13.11 -2.49 -14.87
C GLU A 136 12.22 -2.16 -13.68
N ALA A 137 11.49 -1.04 -13.73
CA ALA A 137 10.49 -0.69 -12.74
C ALA A 137 9.32 -1.69 -12.76
N LEU A 138 8.84 -2.05 -13.95
CA LEU A 138 7.81 -3.08 -14.15
C LEU A 138 8.25 -4.45 -13.65
N ARG A 139 9.52 -4.82 -13.88
CA ARG A 139 10.11 -6.06 -13.37
C ARG A 139 10.18 -6.04 -11.85
N ALA A 140 10.70 -4.96 -11.26
CA ALA A 140 10.83 -4.82 -9.81
C ALA A 140 9.47 -4.96 -9.11
N VAL A 141 8.44 -4.27 -9.61
CA VAL A 141 7.07 -4.38 -9.09
C VAL A 141 6.52 -5.82 -9.25
N SER A 142 6.76 -6.47 -10.38
CA SER A 142 6.28 -7.83 -10.64
C SER A 142 6.96 -8.90 -9.76
N GLU A 143 8.15 -8.61 -9.25
CA GLU A 143 8.94 -9.48 -8.38
C GLU A 143 8.78 -9.16 -6.89
N ALA A 144 8.25 -7.97 -6.56
CA ALA A 144 8.02 -7.49 -5.21
C ALA A 144 7.04 -8.37 -4.40
N HIS A 145 7.12 -8.22 -3.08
CA HIS A 145 6.14 -8.70 -2.13
C HIS A 145 5.09 -7.61 -1.89
N GLN A 146 3.83 -8.02 -1.88
CA GLN A 146 2.72 -7.20 -1.39
C GLN A 146 2.60 -7.44 0.11
N VAL A 147 2.71 -6.38 0.90
CA VAL A 147 2.59 -6.43 2.37
C VAL A 147 1.44 -5.53 2.78
N THR A 148 0.51 -6.05 3.57
CA THR A 148 -0.57 -5.27 4.20
C THR A 148 -0.36 -5.29 5.70
N LEU A 149 -0.37 -4.11 6.30
CA LEU A 149 -0.31 -3.90 7.74
C LEU A 149 -1.58 -3.18 8.18
N ALA A 150 -2.18 -3.61 9.29
CA ALA A 150 -3.32 -2.91 9.89
C ALA A 150 -3.24 -2.94 11.42
N ASP A 151 -3.70 -1.85 12.02
CA ASP A 151 -3.92 -1.76 13.46
C ASP A 151 -5.03 -2.75 13.90
N PRO A 152 -4.90 -3.46 15.04
CA PRO A 152 -5.86 -4.48 15.50
C PRO A 152 -7.29 -4.03 15.80
#